data_AF-A0AAW0GJ19-F1
#
_entry.id   AF-A0AAW0GJ19-F1
#
_cell.length_a   1.000
_cell.length_b   1.000
_cell.length_c   1.000
_cell.angle_alpha   90.00
_cell.angle_beta   90.00
_cell.angle_gamma   90.00
#
_symmetry.space_group_name_H-M   'P 1'
#
loop_
_entity.id
_entity.type
_entity.pdbx_description
1 polymer ?
#
loop_
_entity_poly.entity_id
_entity_poly.type
_entity_poly.pdbx_seq_one_letter_code
_entity_poly.pdbx_strand_id
1 'polypeptide(L)'
;MAITPGGLSIMRALLFTIGLIHVSNIFMHSSAAVIPLDSGLSVPIRTPNFALRHHLLNALPMIRVARLNHTPLLQLVNNNSLLLIRPKRLSSVTDNSNQLTLVHVLTSQCSKQFRFAHENWMTPSLFKCASGHKSAELDIANGWGSVENARALLERHWDTFITKSDFDYLSSIGINTVRLPIGYWNLGPDFCKGTPFENVSSVYQNSWPRVVRTINMAKDAGIGVLVDLHGAVGSQNGQAHSGVSTGGVQLFDNQGNVDKTMNVLKFLTKELANVTNVVGIEILNEPKAVPDSRISAINTMRNVSEAAKSLPLYIHDGFDLNRLNKLVASRKDFVVLDTHTYFVFKKSDQTISVTEHTKNIKSSVLTRLTGAAEQQRRNLIVGEWSCATSPGSAKQETNIVGAQKAYCSAQLKTFTKAGAGWAFWAYKKENCDSDPGWCFKSAVGRTLPSSFFSYDSAGSSTSSSSSAGPSKTPITKQRRSRHHLNIRRANNSKGYTDGLQAAKDFAAVGKSKLGFSGQFIQDNLAKTRFFGRF
;
A
#
# COMPACT_ATOMS: atom_id res chain seq x y z
N MET A 1 11.61 -43.08 62.25
CA MET A 1 12.02 -41.65 62.35
C MET A 1 11.14 -40.82 61.43
N ALA A 2 10.74 -39.59 61.73
CA ALA A 2 10.52 -38.96 63.03
C ALA A 2 9.67 -37.67 62.84
N ILE A 3 8.54 -37.59 63.53
CA ILE A 3 7.91 -36.39 64.13
C ILE A 3 7.56 -35.18 63.22
N THR A 4 6.27 -34.87 63.17
CA THR A 4 5.57 -33.68 62.63
C THR A 4 5.37 -32.60 63.74
N PRO A 5 4.42 -31.62 63.69
CA PRO A 5 3.74 -30.85 62.62
C PRO A 5 3.76 -29.30 62.88
N GLY A 6 3.06 -28.51 62.04
CA GLY A 6 2.50 -27.19 62.42
C GLY A 6 2.16 -26.29 61.22
N GLY A 7 1.04 -25.55 61.15
CA GLY A 7 -0.13 -25.47 62.05
C GLY A 7 -1.21 -24.50 61.50
N LEU A 8 -2.47 -24.71 61.93
CA LEU A 8 -3.69 -23.93 61.60
C LEU A 8 -3.51 -22.38 61.71
N SER A 9 -4.00 -21.54 60.78
CA SER A 9 -5.40 -21.21 60.40
C SER A 9 -6.07 -20.13 61.28
N ILE A 10 -6.74 -19.15 60.65
CA ILE A 10 -7.82 -18.29 61.22
C ILE A 10 -8.63 -17.66 60.06
N MET A 11 -9.91 -17.33 60.29
CA MET A 11 -10.91 -16.99 59.25
C MET A 11 -11.98 -16.02 59.80
N ARG A 12 -12.60 -15.16 58.96
CA ARG A 12 -13.78 -14.27 59.23
C ARG A 12 -13.49 -13.08 60.20
N ALA A 13 -14.25 -11.97 60.30
CA ALA A 13 -15.38 -11.30 59.59
C ALA A 13 -15.26 -9.75 59.88
N LEU A 14 -16.12 -8.77 59.53
CA LEU A 14 -17.49 -8.61 58.96
C LEU A 14 -17.44 -7.76 57.65
N LEU A 15 -18.49 -7.40 56.88
CA LEU A 15 -19.97 -7.27 56.97
C LEU A 15 -20.55 -5.91 57.48
N PHE A 16 -21.80 -5.62 57.04
CA PHE A 16 -22.62 -4.37 57.17
C PHE A 16 -22.30 -3.22 56.17
N THR A 17 -23.25 -2.52 55.50
CA THR A 17 -24.71 -2.70 55.22
C THR A 17 -25.09 -1.85 53.96
N ILE A 18 -25.79 -2.37 52.94
CA ILE A 18 -27.25 -2.28 52.66
C ILE A 18 -27.87 -0.86 52.57
N GLY A 19 -28.51 -0.55 51.43
CA GLY A 19 -29.49 0.54 51.24
C GLY A 19 -29.19 1.49 50.05
N LEU A 20 -30.14 1.93 49.21
CA LEU A 20 -31.55 1.53 49.08
C LEU A 20 -32.08 1.77 47.63
N ILE A 21 -33.29 1.26 47.38
CA ILE A 21 -34.04 1.22 46.11
C ILE A 21 -34.51 2.61 45.61
N HIS A 22 -34.58 2.81 44.29
CA HIS A 22 -35.72 3.51 43.67
C HIS A 22 -36.09 2.97 42.28
N VAL A 23 -37.39 3.01 41.95
CA VAL A 23 -38.00 2.43 40.72
C VAL A 23 -39.03 3.40 40.15
N SER A 24 -38.95 3.69 38.84
CA SER A 24 -39.99 4.22 37.93
C SER A 24 -39.36 4.26 36.52
N ASN A 25 -39.75 3.53 35.46
CA ASN A 25 -41.00 2.89 35.03
C ASN A 25 -42.07 3.86 34.50
N ILE A 26 -42.36 3.83 33.17
CA ILE A 26 -43.68 3.93 32.48
C ILE A 26 -43.55 4.23 30.96
N PHE A 27 -44.00 3.28 30.12
CA PHE A 27 -44.65 3.37 28.77
C PHE A 27 -44.03 4.23 27.62
N MET A 28 -44.39 4.10 26.32
CA MET A 28 -45.42 3.34 25.55
C MET A 28 -44.74 2.49 24.44
N HIS A 29 -45.19 1.26 24.12
CA HIS A 29 -46.13 0.87 23.01
C HIS A 29 -45.70 1.39 21.61
N SER A 30 -45.72 0.58 20.54
CA SER A 30 -46.84 -0.30 20.12
C SER A 30 -46.41 -1.62 19.43
N SER A 31 -47.36 -2.51 19.12
CA SER A 31 -47.12 -3.89 18.65
C SER A 31 -48.03 -4.32 17.47
N ALA A 32 -47.48 -5.15 16.56
CA ALA A 32 -48.19 -6.10 15.67
C ALA A 32 -47.10 -7.04 15.07
N ALA A 33 -47.18 -8.38 15.05
CA ALA A 33 -48.24 -9.34 14.67
C ALA A 33 -48.58 -9.26 13.16
N VAL A 34 -48.08 -10.09 12.22
CA VAL A 34 -47.83 -11.57 12.09
C VAL A 34 -49.08 -12.38 11.67
N ILE A 35 -49.13 -12.82 10.39
CA ILE A 35 -49.53 -14.16 9.88
C ILE A 35 -49.58 -14.15 8.31
N PRO A 36 -49.31 -15.27 7.58
CA PRO A 36 -49.22 -15.30 6.11
C PRO A 36 -50.25 -16.20 5.36
N LEU A 37 -50.29 -16.06 4.03
CA LEU A 37 -50.76 -17.01 2.99
C LEU A 37 -49.90 -16.76 1.71
N ASP A 38 -49.52 -17.65 0.79
CA ASP A 38 -49.67 -19.11 0.53
C ASP A 38 -50.48 -19.50 -0.74
N SER A 39 -50.05 -20.59 -1.41
CA SER A 39 -50.41 -21.10 -2.76
C SER A 39 -50.08 -20.17 -3.96
N GLY A 40 -49.78 -20.65 -5.18
CA GLY A 40 -49.37 -22.00 -5.63
C GLY A 40 -50.19 -22.60 -6.78
N LEU A 41 -49.76 -22.47 -8.05
CA LEU A 41 -50.11 -23.35 -9.20
C LEU A 41 -49.30 -23.00 -10.49
N SER A 42 -49.45 -23.78 -11.57
CA SER A 42 -48.45 -23.88 -12.65
C SER A 42 -48.98 -24.23 -14.06
N VAL A 43 -48.32 -23.66 -15.11
CA VAL A 43 -48.08 -24.24 -16.47
C VAL A 43 -49.31 -24.47 -17.41
N PRO A 44 -49.20 -24.34 -18.76
CA PRO A 44 -48.48 -23.41 -19.66
C PRO A 44 -49.47 -22.71 -20.66
N ILE A 45 -49.01 -22.14 -21.80
CA ILE A 45 -49.50 -22.44 -23.18
C ILE A 45 -48.78 -21.63 -24.30
N ARG A 46 -48.70 -22.30 -25.47
CA ARG A 46 -48.22 -22.00 -26.84
C ARG A 46 -47.99 -20.55 -27.35
N THR A 47 -47.10 -20.48 -28.34
CA THR A 47 -46.97 -19.42 -29.38
C THR A 47 -48.14 -19.39 -30.37
N PRO A 48 -48.23 -18.36 -31.22
CA PRO A 48 -47.94 -18.62 -32.64
C PRO A 48 -47.08 -17.55 -33.34
N ASN A 49 -46.54 -17.91 -34.51
CA ASN A 49 -45.90 -16.97 -35.44
C ASN A 49 -46.93 -16.15 -36.22
N PHE A 50 -46.54 -14.96 -36.68
CA PHE A 50 -47.04 -14.39 -37.93
C PHE A 50 -45.90 -13.76 -38.72
N ALA A 51 -45.95 -13.86 -40.05
CA ALA A 51 -44.97 -13.27 -40.95
C ALA A 51 -45.68 -12.80 -42.22
N LEU A 52 -45.22 -11.69 -42.81
CA LEU A 52 -45.57 -11.29 -44.16
C LEU A 52 -44.37 -10.63 -44.85
N ARG A 53 -44.29 -10.76 -46.18
CA ARG A 53 -43.25 -10.20 -47.06
C ARG A 53 -43.82 -9.01 -47.85
N HIS A 54 -42.97 -8.09 -48.33
CA HIS A 54 -42.54 -8.07 -49.75
C HIS A 54 -41.72 -6.82 -50.14
N HIS A 55 -40.64 -7.03 -50.93
CA HIS A 55 -40.20 -6.21 -52.10
C HIS A 55 -39.66 -4.76 -51.91
N LEU A 56 -38.74 -4.21 -52.75
CA LEU A 56 -37.92 -4.69 -53.90
C LEU A 56 -36.61 -3.85 -54.07
N LEU A 57 -35.56 -4.48 -54.65
CA LEU A 57 -34.49 -3.96 -55.56
C LEU A 57 -33.50 -2.81 -55.21
N ASN A 58 -32.22 -3.10 -55.52
CA ASN A 58 -31.19 -2.29 -56.23
C ASN A 58 -30.72 -0.92 -55.66
N ALA A 59 -29.46 -0.46 -55.79
CA ALA A 59 -28.31 -0.90 -56.60
C ALA A 59 -26.94 -0.56 -55.94
N LEU A 60 -25.84 -1.13 -56.47
CA LEU A 60 -24.47 -0.63 -56.31
C LEU A 60 -24.06 0.23 -57.53
N PRO A 61 -23.03 1.09 -57.43
CA PRO A 61 -21.70 0.64 -57.91
C PRO A 61 -20.51 1.09 -57.04
N MET A 62 -19.38 0.40 -57.20
CA MET A 62 -18.07 0.91 -56.76
C MET A 62 -17.50 1.90 -57.79
N ILE A 63 -16.75 2.90 -57.33
CA ILE A 63 -15.62 3.49 -58.09
C ILE A 63 -14.42 3.64 -57.15
N ARG A 64 -13.22 3.28 -57.63
CA ARG A 64 -11.91 3.56 -57.02
C ARG A 64 -11.25 4.74 -57.73
N VAL A 65 -10.21 5.32 -57.11
CA VAL A 65 -8.90 5.77 -57.67
C VAL A 65 -8.45 7.15 -57.17
N ALA A 66 -7.13 7.32 -57.13
CA ALA A 66 -6.31 8.54 -56.97
C ALA A 66 -6.14 9.16 -55.56
N ARG A 67 -4.86 9.32 -55.20
CA ARG A 67 -4.37 10.43 -54.35
C ARG A 67 -4.13 11.64 -55.27
N LEU A 68 -4.17 12.86 -54.73
CA LEU A 68 -3.15 13.88 -55.01
C LEU A 68 -3.21 15.01 -53.97
N ASN A 69 -2.18 15.85 -53.97
CA ASN A 69 -2.07 17.01 -53.07
C ASN A 69 -2.94 18.17 -53.58
N HIS A 70 -3.42 19.05 -52.68
CA HIS A 70 -2.91 20.42 -52.54
C HIS A 70 -3.68 21.23 -51.48
N THR A 71 -2.99 22.21 -50.89
CA THR A 71 -3.54 23.17 -49.91
C THR A 71 -4.25 24.33 -50.61
N PRO A 72 -5.41 24.80 -50.11
CA PRO A 72 -5.86 26.17 -50.32
C PRO A 72 -5.34 27.06 -49.17
N LEU A 73 -4.60 28.12 -49.49
CA LEU A 73 -4.46 29.26 -48.58
C LEU A 73 -5.77 30.04 -48.53
N LEU A 74 -6.19 30.46 -47.34
CA LEU A 74 -7.26 31.46 -47.20
C LEU A 74 -6.70 32.62 -46.37
N GLN A 75 -6.47 33.74 -47.06
CA GLN A 75 -5.72 34.88 -46.56
C GLN A 75 -6.70 35.96 -46.08
N LEU A 76 -6.79 36.14 -44.76
CA LEU A 76 -7.50 37.26 -44.13
C LEU A 76 -6.51 38.09 -43.32
N VAL A 77 -6.25 39.31 -43.79
CA VAL A 77 -5.32 40.26 -43.17
C VAL A 77 -6.10 41.44 -42.60
N ASN A 78 -6.12 41.53 -41.27
CA ASN A 78 -6.01 42.78 -40.50
C ASN A 78 -5.87 42.38 -39.03
N ASN A 79 -4.66 42.42 -38.47
CA ASN A 79 -3.98 43.61 -37.93
C ASN A 79 -4.43 43.96 -36.50
N ASN A 80 -3.73 43.38 -35.52
CA ASN A 80 -3.16 44.19 -34.43
C ASN A 80 -1.91 43.50 -33.83
N SER A 81 -0.77 44.18 -34.01
CA SER A 81 0.54 44.05 -33.35
C SER A 81 0.95 42.71 -32.69
N LEU A 82 1.72 41.94 -33.44
CA LEU A 82 2.48 40.77 -32.98
C LEU A 82 3.87 41.21 -32.44
N LEU A 83 4.33 40.67 -31.30
CA LEU A 83 5.76 40.65 -30.97
C LEU A 83 6.33 39.25 -31.22
N LEU A 84 6.89 39.05 -32.42
CA LEU A 84 7.19 37.73 -32.97
C LEU A 84 8.62 37.27 -32.64
N ILE A 85 8.82 36.49 -31.58
CA ILE A 85 10.07 35.75 -31.37
C ILE A 85 10.09 34.53 -32.29
N ARG A 86 10.95 34.55 -33.30
CA ARG A 86 11.08 33.47 -34.30
C ARG A 86 11.59 32.18 -33.66
N PRO A 87 10.96 31.01 -33.91
CA PRO A 87 11.59 29.73 -33.60
C PRO A 87 12.81 29.51 -34.52
N LYS A 88 14.01 29.46 -33.95
CA LYS A 88 15.20 28.96 -34.68
C LYS A 88 14.98 27.49 -35.04
N ARG A 89 15.50 27.06 -36.21
CA ARG A 89 15.68 25.64 -36.52
C ARG A 89 16.43 24.96 -35.37
N LEU A 90 15.86 23.91 -34.76
CA LEU A 90 16.69 22.90 -34.11
C LEU A 90 17.28 22.02 -35.21
N SER A 91 18.55 22.25 -35.50
CA SER A 91 19.40 21.23 -36.13
C SER A 91 19.56 20.05 -35.17
N SER A 92 19.82 18.86 -35.73
CA SER A 92 20.05 17.64 -34.96
C SER A 92 21.23 17.79 -33.99
N VAL A 93 20.94 17.78 -32.69
CA VAL A 93 21.93 17.62 -31.62
C VAL A 93 21.51 16.42 -30.77
N THR A 94 22.17 15.28 -31.00
CA THR A 94 22.05 14.08 -30.17
C THR A 94 22.92 14.24 -28.93
N ASP A 95 22.42 14.97 -27.93
CA ASP A 95 23.04 15.03 -26.61
C ASP A 95 22.31 14.12 -25.62
N ASN A 96 23.06 13.24 -24.95
CA ASN A 96 22.55 12.21 -24.04
C ASN A 96 22.33 12.73 -22.60
N SER A 97 22.26 14.06 -22.41
CA SER A 97 22.17 14.73 -21.12
C SER A 97 20.75 14.81 -20.52
N ASN A 98 19.69 14.63 -21.31
CA ASN A 98 18.29 14.84 -20.90
C ASN A 98 17.66 13.69 -20.10
N GLN A 99 18.29 13.26 -18.99
CA GLN A 99 17.58 12.46 -17.97
C GLN A 99 16.73 13.36 -17.07
N LEU A 100 15.54 13.70 -17.54
CA LEU A 100 14.52 14.36 -16.74
C LEU A 100 13.95 13.35 -15.73
N THR A 101 14.49 13.33 -14.51
CA THR A 101 14.02 12.45 -13.42
C THR A 101 12.62 12.84 -12.98
N LEU A 102 11.62 12.30 -13.68
CA LEU A 102 10.24 12.26 -13.21
C LEU A 102 10.16 11.33 -12.01
N VAL A 103 9.99 11.91 -10.82
CA VAL A 103 9.67 11.12 -9.63
C VAL A 103 8.16 10.92 -9.60
N HIS A 104 7.70 9.78 -10.09
CA HIS A 104 6.38 9.31 -9.73
C HIS A 104 6.46 8.86 -8.28
N VAL A 105 5.90 9.65 -7.38
CA VAL A 105 5.60 9.15 -6.04
C VAL A 105 4.34 8.28 -6.15
N LEU A 106 4.47 7.12 -6.81
CA LEU A 106 4.19 5.93 -6.06
C LEU A 106 5.47 5.66 -5.27
N THR A 107 5.31 5.48 -3.98
CA THR A 107 6.39 5.19 -3.06
C THR A 107 7.37 6.31 -2.70
N SER A 108 7.31 6.61 -1.43
CA SER A 108 8.46 6.41 -0.54
C SER A 108 7.94 5.55 0.62
N GLN A 109 7.36 4.38 0.28
CA GLN A 109 6.36 3.75 1.15
C GLN A 109 6.93 3.44 2.52
N CYS A 110 6.25 3.90 3.56
CA CYS A 110 6.60 3.52 4.90
C CYS A 110 5.59 2.49 5.38
N SER A 111 6.01 1.22 5.43
CA SER A 111 5.11 0.13 5.71
C SER A 111 4.67 0.18 7.18
N LYS A 112 3.36 0.28 7.42
CA LYS A 112 2.77 0.45 8.75
C LYS A 112 2.27 -0.89 9.30
N GLN A 113 3.11 -1.92 9.21
CA GLN A 113 2.79 -3.32 9.57
C GLN A 113 2.01 -3.45 10.88
N PHE A 114 2.66 -3.07 11.97
CA PHE A 114 2.35 -3.56 13.32
C PHE A 114 1.21 -2.82 13.99
N ARG A 115 0.18 -2.47 13.22
CA ARG A 115 -1.15 -2.25 13.79
C ARG A 115 -2.02 -3.51 13.70
N PHE A 116 -2.00 -4.29 12.62
CA PHE A 116 -3.07 -5.27 12.38
C PHE A 116 -2.63 -6.73 12.20
N ALA A 117 -1.39 -6.96 11.76
CA ALA A 117 -0.68 -8.22 11.92
C ALA A 117 0.54 -7.97 12.83
N HIS A 118 0.70 -8.76 13.88
CA HIS A 118 1.72 -8.54 14.91
C HIS A 118 2.86 -9.55 14.87
N GLU A 119 4.08 -9.07 15.15
CA GLU A 119 5.28 -9.90 15.28
C GLU A 119 6.03 -9.55 16.57
N ASN A 120 6.47 -10.59 17.28
CA ASN A 120 7.10 -10.45 18.60
C ASN A 120 8.30 -9.50 18.59
N TRP A 121 9.19 -9.59 17.60
CA TRP A 121 10.42 -8.79 17.57
C TRP A 121 10.20 -7.29 17.35
N MET A 122 8.98 -6.84 16.99
CA MET A 122 8.64 -5.42 16.78
C MET A 122 7.67 -4.87 17.83
N THR A 123 6.81 -5.70 18.42
CA THR A 123 5.91 -5.29 19.52
C THR A 123 5.89 -6.31 20.67
N PRO A 124 7.04 -6.62 21.30
CA PRO A 124 7.17 -7.70 22.28
C PRO A 124 6.31 -7.51 23.54
N SER A 125 5.90 -6.28 23.87
CA SER A 125 4.99 -6.03 25.00
C SER A 125 3.64 -6.75 24.84
N LEU A 126 3.12 -6.87 23.61
CA LEU A 126 1.88 -7.57 23.29
C LEU A 126 1.99 -9.09 23.45
N PHE A 127 3.20 -9.62 23.31
CA PHE A 127 3.48 -11.06 23.39
C PHE A 127 3.83 -11.53 24.81
N LYS A 128 4.06 -10.60 25.75
CA LYS A 128 4.41 -10.92 27.16
C LYS A 128 3.46 -11.96 27.77
N CYS A 129 2.15 -11.72 27.66
CA CYS A 129 1.09 -12.62 28.15
C CYS A 129 0.36 -13.38 27.03
N ALA A 130 0.94 -13.47 25.83
CA ALA A 130 0.47 -14.37 24.78
C ALA A 130 0.57 -15.85 25.21
N SER A 131 -0.21 -16.73 24.57
CA SER A 131 -0.17 -18.19 24.72
C SER A 131 0.88 -18.83 23.80
N GLY A 132 0.95 -20.17 23.80
CA GLY A 132 1.63 -20.93 22.75
C GLY A 132 3.09 -20.56 22.55
N HIS A 133 3.48 -20.35 21.29
CA HIS A 133 4.85 -19.97 20.91
C HIS A 133 5.14 -18.47 21.09
N LYS A 134 4.13 -17.66 21.44
CA LYS A 134 4.22 -16.21 21.62
C LYS A 134 4.88 -15.49 20.44
N SER A 135 4.63 -15.93 19.21
CA SER A 135 5.29 -15.41 18.01
C SER A 135 4.34 -14.82 16.98
N ALA A 136 3.10 -15.31 16.91
CA ALA A 136 2.10 -14.93 15.91
C ALA A 136 0.84 -14.28 16.52
N GLU A 137 0.06 -13.61 15.68
CA GLU A 137 -1.22 -12.97 16.05
C GLU A 137 -2.12 -13.86 16.93
N LEU A 138 -2.32 -15.13 16.55
CA LEU A 138 -3.18 -16.07 17.24
C LEU A 138 -2.72 -16.37 18.68
N ASP A 139 -1.41 -16.25 18.96
CA ASP A 139 -0.85 -16.40 20.31
C ASP A 139 -1.29 -15.22 21.21
N ILE A 140 -1.46 -14.00 20.67
CA ILE A 140 -2.00 -12.86 21.42
C ILE A 140 -3.48 -13.08 21.71
N ALA A 141 -4.25 -13.50 20.70
CA ALA A 141 -5.71 -13.65 20.79
C ALA A 141 -6.17 -14.75 21.76
N ASN A 142 -5.41 -15.84 21.90
CA ASN A 142 -5.63 -16.88 22.91
C ASN A 142 -4.92 -16.60 24.26
N GLY A 143 -4.19 -15.48 24.34
CA GLY A 143 -3.44 -15.10 25.53
C GLY A 143 -4.24 -14.24 26.52
N TRP A 144 -3.51 -13.52 27.37
CA TRP A 144 -4.00 -12.44 28.24
C TRP A 144 -5.10 -12.82 29.25
N GLY A 145 -5.36 -14.11 29.43
CA GLY A 145 -6.25 -14.67 30.45
C GLY A 145 -7.74 -14.66 30.08
N SER A 146 -8.15 -13.81 29.15
CA SER A 146 -9.47 -13.88 28.50
C SER A 146 -9.48 -13.16 27.15
N VAL A 147 -10.49 -13.48 26.35
CA VAL A 147 -10.77 -12.84 25.05
C VAL A 147 -11.00 -11.33 25.20
N GLU A 148 -11.64 -10.90 26.28
CA GLU A 148 -11.90 -9.49 26.59
C GLU A 148 -10.60 -8.74 26.89
N ASN A 149 -9.65 -9.37 27.60
CA ASN A 149 -8.34 -8.80 27.90
C ASN A 149 -7.48 -8.72 26.62
N ALA A 150 -7.43 -9.79 25.82
CA ALA A 150 -6.73 -9.79 24.53
C ALA A 150 -7.31 -8.71 23.59
N ARG A 151 -8.64 -8.58 23.55
CA ARG A 151 -9.34 -7.51 22.82
C ARG A 151 -9.00 -6.12 23.35
N ALA A 152 -9.05 -5.88 24.66
CA ALA A 152 -8.77 -4.57 25.25
C ALA A 152 -7.32 -4.14 25.00
N LEU A 153 -6.36 -5.08 25.04
CA LEU A 153 -4.97 -4.86 24.65
C LEU A 153 -4.85 -4.46 23.18
N LEU A 154 -5.41 -5.27 22.27
CA LEU A 154 -5.30 -5.05 20.83
C LEU A 154 -6.03 -3.78 20.40
N GLU A 155 -7.24 -3.52 20.91
CA GLU A 155 -7.96 -2.26 20.67
C GLU A 155 -7.17 -1.03 21.13
N ARG A 156 -6.57 -1.07 22.33
CA ARG A 156 -5.68 0.00 22.82
C ARG A 156 -4.48 0.20 21.90
N HIS A 157 -3.83 -0.88 21.48
CA HIS A 157 -2.69 -0.84 20.56
C HIS A 157 -3.08 -0.26 19.18
N TRP A 158 -4.23 -0.68 18.64
CA TRP A 158 -4.80 -0.15 17.39
C TRP A 158 -5.16 1.34 17.44
N ASP A 159 -5.33 1.89 18.64
CA ASP A 159 -5.66 3.29 18.89
C ASP A 159 -4.44 4.16 19.23
N THR A 160 -3.41 3.61 19.89
CA THR A 160 -2.24 4.41 20.33
C THR A 160 -0.96 4.17 19.54
N PHE A 161 -0.72 2.97 18.98
CA PHE A 161 0.58 2.64 18.40
C PHE A 161 0.87 3.39 17.11
N ILE A 162 -0.16 3.65 16.30
CA ILE A 162 -0.11 4.58 15.17
C ILE A 162 -1.25 5.57 15.35
N THR A 163 -1.02 6.84 15.09
CA THR A 163 -1.98 7.94 15.26
C THR A 163 -2.00 8.83 14.02
N LYS A 164 -2.81 9.90 14.03
CA LYS A 164 -2.83 10.89 12.95
C LYS A 164 -1.50 11.64 12.79
N SER A 165 -0.80 11.96 13.88
CA SER A 165 0.50 12.63 13.81
C SER A 165 1.60 11.77 13.16
N ASP A 166 1.50 10.44 13.26
CA ASP A 166 2.34 9.49 12.52
C ASP A 166 2.05 9.49 11.00
N PHE A 167 0.94 10.06 10.53
CA PHE A 167 0.68 10.33 9.10
C PHE A 167 1.10 11.76 8.72
N ASP A 168 0.81 12.74 9.56
CA ASP A 168 1.20 14.14 9.34
C ASP A 168 2.74 14.28 9.24
N TYR A 169 3.49 13.57 10.10
CA TYR A 169 4.96 13.49 10.05
C TYR A 169 5.46 12.90 8.72
N LEU A 170 4.86 11.78 8.28
CA LEU A 170 5.23 11.12 7.04
C LEU A 170 5.00 12.05 5.84
N SER A 171 3.83 12.70 5.78
CA SER A 171 3.52 13.71 4.77
C SER A 171 4.52 14.88 4.81
N SER A 172 4.88 15.36 6.00
CA SER A 172 5.81 16.50 6.17
C SER A 172 7.24 16.27 5.68
N ILE A 173 7.68 15.01 5.54
CA ILE A 173 9.01 14.65 5.01
C ILE A 173 8.96 14.10 3.58
N GLY A 174 7.80 14.16 2.91
CA GLY A 174 7.64 13.70 1.53
C GLY A 174 7.27 12.22 1.38
N ILE A 175 6.72 11.57 2.42
CA ILE A 175 6.12 10.24 2.31
C ILE A 175 4.66 10.35 1.91
N ASN A 176 4.32 9.75 0.77
CA ASN A 176 3.01 9.91 0.15
C ASN A 176 2.17 8.61 0.09
N THR A 177 2.74 7.47 0.46
CA THR A 177 2.07 6.15 0.39
C THR A 177 2.48 5.31 1.60
N VAL A 178 1.60 4.44 2.09
CA VAL A 178 1.94 3.40 3.08
C VAL A 178 1.43 2.03 2.61
N ARG A 179 2.20 0.97 2.87
CA ARG A 179 1.71 -0.41 2.83
C ARG A 179 1.05 -0.73 4.18
N LEU A 180 -0.18 -1.20 4.16
CA LEU A 180 -1.02 -1.49 5.32
C LEU A 180 -1.42 -2.98 5.27
N PRO A 181 -0.58 -3.87 5.81
CA PRO A 181 -0.92 -5.28 5.90
C PRO A 181 -1.99 -5.54 6.97
N ILE A 182 -2.83 -6.50 6.65
CA ILE A 182 -3.92 -7.03 7.48
C ILE A 182 -4.00 -8.54 7.27
N GLY A 183 -4.37 -9.28 8.31
CA GLY A 183 -4.82 -10.66 8.15
C GLY A 183 -6.33 -10.74 7.93
N TYR A 184 -6.80 -11.90 7.47
CA TYR A 184 -8.24 -12.12 7.28
C TYR A 184 -9.08 -11.90 8.56
N TRP A 185 -8.48 -12.15 9.74
CA TRP A 185 -9.10 -11.92 11.04
C TRP A 185 -9.47 -10.45 11.28
N ASN A 186 -8.73 -9.49 10.72
CA ASN A 186 -9.01 -8.06 10.89
C ASN A 186 -10.31 -7.61 10.21
N LEU A 187 -10.92 -8.44 9.35
CA LEU A 187 -12.21 -8.17 8.73
C LEU A 187 -13.39 -8.41 9.69
N GLY A 188 -13.16 -9.08 10.81
CA GLY A 188 -14.16 -9.34 11.85
C GLY A 188 -14.61 -10.80 11.94
N PRO A 189 -15.50 -11.13 12.91
CA PRO A 189 -15.71 -12.50 13.38
C PRO A 189 -16.19 -13.49 12.32
N ASP A 190 -16.97 -13.04 11.34
CA ASP A 190 -17.47 -13.89 10.24
C ASP A 190 -16.36 -14.50 9.39
N PHE A 191 -15.21 -13.82 9.25
CA PHE A 191 -14.06 -14.32 8.49
C PHE A 191 -13.20 -15.31 9.29
N CYS A 192 -13.44 -15.44 10.60
CA CYS A 192 -12.80 -16.43 11.47
C CYS A 192 -13.54 -17.78 11.53
N LYS A 193 -14.72 -17.90 10.90
CA LYS A 193 -15.55 -19.12 10.95
C LYS A 193 -14.88 -20.31 10.24
N GLY A 194 -14.79 -21.44 10.93
CA GLY A 194 -14.03 -22.61 10.51
C GLY A 194 -12.53 -22.33 10.31
N THR A 195 -11.92 -21.48 11.13
CA THR A 195 -10.47 -21.25 11.14
C THR A 195 -9.91 -21.30 12.57
N PRO A 196 -8.58 -21.35 12.77
CA PRO A 196 -7.98 -21.32 14.10
C PRO A 196 -8.35 -20.10 14.97
N PHE A 197 -8.89 -19.04 14.35
CA PHE A 197 -9.33 -17.81 15.05
C PHE A 197 -10.79 -17.87 15.52
N GLU A 198 -11.56 -18.92 15.22
CA GLU A 198 -13.02 -18.98 15.49
C GLU A 198 -13.38 -18.74 16.96
N ASN A 199 -12.72 -19.46 17.87
CA ASN A 199 -12.97 -19.38 19.33
C ASN A 199 -12.54 -18.03 19.95
N VAL A 200 -11.72 -17.25 19.25
CA VAL A 200 -11.23 -15.93 19.68
C VAL A 200 -11.72 -14.82 18.73
N SER A 201 -12.71 -15.11 17.90
CA SER A 201 -13.12 -14.26 16.78
C SER A 201 -13.64 -12.88 17.22
N SER A 202 -14.28 -12.80 18.39
CA SER A 202 -14.73 -11.55 18.99
C SER A 202 -13.59 -10.60 19.38
N VAL A 203 -12.34 -11.06 19.56
CA VAL A 203 -11.15 -10.18 19.69
C VAL A 203 -11.10 -9.15 18.55
N TYR A 204 -11.56 -9.53 17.35
CA TYR A 204 -11.49 -8.73 16.14
C TYR A 204 -12.80 -8.01 15.78
N GLN A 205 -13.83 -8.07 16.63
CA GLN A 205 -15.14 -7.44 16.37
C GLN A 205 -15.05 -5.94 16.02
N ASN A 206 -14.07 -5.23 16.59
CA ASN A 206 -13.84 -3.80 16.39
C ASN A 206 -12.57 -3.51 15.55
N SER A 207 -12.07 -4.50 14.79
CA SER A 207 -10.81 -4.38 14.01
C SER A 207 -11.04 -3.67 12.67
N TRP A 208 -12.00 -4.11 11.84
CA TRP A 208 -12.26 -3.51 10.52
C TRP A 208 -12.57 -2.00 10.55
N PRO A 209 -13.40 -1.47 11.47
CA PRO A 209 -13.61 -0.02 11.59
C PRO A 209 -12.31 0.76 11.86
N ARG A 210 -11.33 0.15 12.54
CA ARG A 210 -10.02 0.74 12.78
C ARG A 210 -9.09 0.62 11.58
N VAL A 211 -9.21 -0.41 10.74
CA VAL A 211 -8.55 -0.47 9.43
C VAL A 211 -9.04 0.69 8.57
N VAL A 212 -10.36 0.86 8.44
CA VAL A 212 -10.98 1.99 7.70
C VAL A 212 -10.57 3.35 8.28
N ARG A 213 -10.56 3.51 9.61
CA ARG A 213 -10.04 4.73 10.27
C ARG A 213 -8.57 5.00 9.92
N THR A 214 -7.76 3.97 9.73
CA THR A 214 -6.34 4.09 9.33
C THR A 214 -6.20 4.58 7.89
N ILE A 215 -7.05 4.10 6.98
CA ILE A 215 -7.12 4.56 5.59
C ILE A 215 -7.58 6.04 5.52
N ASN A 216 -8.54 6.43 6.37
CA ASN A 216 -8.97 7.83 6.48
C ASN A 216 -7.89 8.74 7.08
N MET A 217 -7.16 8.32 8.12
CA MET A 217 -6.02 9.11 8.64
C MET A 217 -4.90 9.29 7.60
N ALA A 218 -4.72 8.33 6.69
CA ALA A 218 -3.83 8.48 5.53
C ALA A 218 -4.40 9.51 4.52
N LYS A 219 -5.69 9.38 4.17
CA LYS A 219 -6.40 10.27 3.25
C LYS A 219 -6.26 11.74 3.63
N ASP A 220 -6.50 12.06 4.91
CA ASP A 220 -6.39 13.41 5.46
C ASP A 220 -4.99 14.02 5.29
N ALA A 221 -3.95 13.19 5.34
CA ALA A 221 -2.55 13.60 5.23
C ALA A 221 -2.06 13.64 3.76
N GLY A 222 -2.94 13.38 2.79
CA GLY A 222 -2.59 13.24 1.37
C GLY A 222 -1.90 11.92 1.02
N ILE A 223 -1.99 10.91 1.89
CA ILE A 223 -1.26 9.64 1.80
C ILE A 223 -2.14 8.54 1.20
N GLY A 224 -1.62 7.88 0.17
CA GLY A 224 -2.19 6.68 -0.43
C GLY A 224 -1.95 5.43 0.41
N VAL A 225 -2.80 4.41 0.27
CA VAL A 225 -2.68 3.13 1.00
C VAL A 225 -2.70 1.96 0.03
N LEU A 226 -1.64 1.16 0.05
CA LEU A 226 -1.66 -0.21 -0.48
C LEU A 226 -2.14 -1.11 0.66
N VAL A 227 -3.32 -1.72 0.53
CA VAL A 227 -3.83 -2.68 1.53
C VAL A 227 -3.34 -4.07 1.17
N ASP A 228 -2.65 -4.75 2.08
CA ASP A 228 -2.03 -6.05 1.84
C ASP A 228 -2.69 -7.17 2.64
N LEU A 229 -3.05 -8.27 1.98
CA LEU A 229 -3.49 -9.50 2.64
C LEU A 229 -2.27 -10.30 3.13
N HIS A 230 -1.84 -9.96 4.33
CA HIS A 230 -0.59 -10.43 4.93
C HIS A 230 -0.71 -11.83 5.56
N GLY A 231 -1.90 -12.18 6.03
CA GLY A 231 -2.22 -13.50 6.56
C GLY A 231 -3.48 -14.06 5.91
N ALA A 232 -3.34 -15.19 5.22
CA ALA A 232 -4.44 -15.92 4.58
C ALA A 232 -4.88 -17.15 5.40
N VAL A 233 -6.06 -17.70 5.09
CA VAL A 233 -6.60 -18.84 5.83
C VAL A 233 -5.74 -20.08 5.57
N GLY A 234 -5.37 -20.81 6.62
CA GLY A 234 -4.44 -21.94 6.54
C GLY A 234 -2.95 -21.57 6.40
N SER A 235 -2.61 -20.28 6.33
CA SER A 235 -1.28 -19.73 6.02
C SER A 235 -0.72 -20.10 4.64
N GLN A 236 -0.16 -19.08 4.00
CA GLN A 236 0.54 -19.18 2.71
C GLN A 236 2.04 -19.50 2.84
N ASN A 237 2.61 -19.45 4.04
CA ASN A 237 4.06 -19.59 4.25
C ASN A 237 4.48 -20.20 5.60
N GLY A 238 3.57 -20.43 6.55
CA GLY A 238 3.88 -21.02 7.86
C GLY A 238 4.76 -20.14 8.75
N GLN A 239 4.96 -18.87 8.39
CA GLN A 239 5.71 -17.91 9.19
C GLN A 239 4.76 -17.18 10.15
N ALA A 240 5.25 -16.75 11.31
CA ALA A 240 4.43 -16.15 12.36
C ALA A 240 3.65 -14.88 11.92
N HIS A 241 4.22 -14.08 11.01
CA HIS A 241 3.55 -12.90 10.43
C HIS A 241 2.30 -13.21 9.60
N SER A 242 2.14 -14.46 9.13
CA SER A 242 0.88 -14.93 8.52
C SER A 242 -0.27 -15.15 9.53
N GLY A 243 -0.02 -14.93 10.83
CA GLY A 243 -1.00 -14.95 11.91
C GLY A 243 -1.04 -16.23 12.74
N VAL A 244 -0.39 -17.31 12.30
CA VAL A 244 -0.32 -18.59 13.02
C VAL A 244 1.12 -19.04 13.24
N SER A 245 1.40 -19.59 14.42
CA SER A 245 2.74 -19.98 14.87
C SER A 245 3.07 -21.46 14.66
N THR A 246 2.20 -22.22 13.99
CA THR A 246 2.27 -23.70 13.87
C THR A 246 3.21 -24.22 12.77
N GLY A 247 3.84 -23.34 11.98
CA GLY A 247 4.75 -23.73 10.88
C GLY A 247 4.08 -24.28 9.61
N GLY A 248 2.78 -24.62 9.67
CA GLY A 248 2.04 -25.24 8.57
C GLY A 248 1.76 -24.30 7.40
N VAL A 249 1.76 -24.84 6.19
CA VAL A 249 1.37 -24.15 4.95
C VAL A 249 0.16 -24.89 4.37
N GLN A 250 -1.05 -24.42 4.62
CA GLN A 250 -2.29 -25.13 4.28
C GLN A 250 -3.25 -24.34 3.38
N LEU A 251 -2.87 -23.12 2.95
CA LEU A 251 -3.73 -22.30 2.08
C LEU A 251 -4.11 -23.02 0.78
N PHE A 252 -3.15 -23.62 0.09
CA PHE A 252 -3.35 -24.21 -1.23
C PHE A 252 -3.59 -25.72 -1.21
N ASP A 253 -3.29 -26.39 -0.09
CA ASP A 253 -3.49 -27.82 0.11
C ASP A 253 -4.95 -28.16 0.49
N ASN A 254 -5.78 -27.15 0.75
CA ASN A 254 -7.18 -27.29 1.15
C ASN A 254 -8.06 -26.27 0.41
N GLN A 255 -8.97 -26.75 -0.44
CA GLN A 255 -9.85 -25.86 -1.22
C GLN A 255 -10.72 -24.94 -0.35
N GLY A 256 -11.15 -25.38 0.84
CA GLY A 256 -11.90 -24.54 1.77
C GLY A 256 -11.08 -23.37 2.35
N ASN A 257 -9.76 -23.50 2.45
CA ASN A 257 -8.86 -22.39 2.80
C ASN A 257 -8.70 -21.41 1.64
N VAL A 258 -8.61 -21.92 0.40
CA VAL A 258 -8.66 -21.10 -0.82
C VAL A 258 -9.98 -20.32 -0.88
N ASP A 259 -11.13 -20.99 -0.75
CA ASP A 259 -12.45 -20.36 -0.90
C ASP A 259 -12.72 -19.28 0.16
N LYS A 260 -12.33 -19.50 1.42
CA LYS A 260 -12.39 -18.47 2.47
C LYS A 260 -11.49 -17.28 2.14
N THR A 261 -10.26 -17.52 1.69
CA THR A 261 -9.33 -16.46 1.26
C THR A 261 -9.83 -15.71 0.01
N MET A 262 -10.51 -16.39 -0.91
CA MET A 262 -11.18 -15.76 -2.05
C MET A 262 -12.36 -14.88 -1.60
N ASN A 263 -13.07 -15.23 -0.53
CA ASN A 263 -14.12 -14.38 0.04
C ASN A 263 -13.57 -13.15 0.78
N VAL A 264 -12.43 -13.28 1.47
CA VAL A 264 -11.64 -12.15 2.01
C VAL A 264 -11.27 -11.16 0.90
N LEU A 265 -10.75 -11.66 -0.23
CA LEU A 265 -10.39 -10.83 -1.38
C LEU A 265 -11.60 -10.16 -2.06
N LYS A 266 -12.73 -10.86 -2.18
CA LYS A 266 -14.00 -10.27 -2.66
C LYS A 266 -14.45 -9.12 -1.76
N PHE A 267 -14.42 -9.30 -0.43
CA PHE A 267 -14.79 -8.28 0.54
C PHE A 267 -13.88 -7.06 0.44
N LEU A 268 -12.56 -7.25 0.52
CA LEU A 268 -11.59 -6.15 0.39
C LEU A 268 -11.78 -5.38 -0.91
N THR A 269 -12.02 -6.08 -2.02
CA THR A 269 -12.27 -5.43 -3.32
C THR A 269 -13.58 -4.63 -3.32
N LYS A 270 -14.66 -5.17 -2.75
CA LYS A 270 -15.96 -4.50 -2.68
C LYS A 270 -15.88 -3.19 -1.88
N GLU A 271 -15.27 -3.25 -0.69
CA GLU A 271 -15.20 -2.11 0.23
C GLU A 271 -14.19 -1.05 -0.25
N LEU A 272 -13.09 -1.45 -0.89
CA LEU A 272 -11.97 -0.55 -1.18
C LEU A 272 -11.89 -0.04 -2.63
N ALA A 273 -12.54 -0.68 -3.61
CA ALA A 273 -12.42 -0.29 -5.03
C ALA A 273 -12.88 1.15 -5.35
N ASN A 274 -13.73 1.75 -4.51
CA ASN A 274 -14.19 3.13 -4.64
C ASN A 274 -13.48 4.11 -3.68
N VAL A 275 -12.55 3.65 -2.84
CA VAL A 275 -11.88 4.49 -1.83
C VAL A 275 -10.74 5.25 -2.48
N THR A 276 -10.92 6.57 -2.65
CA THR A 276 -10.09 7.40 -3.53
C THR A 276 -8.60 7.50 -3.19
N ASN A 277 -8.16 7.08 -2.00
CA ASN A 277 -6.74 7.02 -1.62
C ASN A 277 -6.22 5.59 -1.44
N VAL A 278 -6.99 4.54 -1.75
CA VAL A 278 -6.44 3.19 -1.88
C VAL A 278 -5.72 3.10 -3.23
N VAL A 279 -4.40 2.96 -3.20
CA VAL A 279 -3.57 2.86 -4.42
C VAL A 279 -3.49 1.42 -4.95
N GLY A 280 -4.02 0.45 -4.20
CA GLY A 280 -4.24 -0.92 -4.66
C GLY A 280 -4.53 -1.89 -3.51
N ILE A 281 -4.80 -3.14 -3.89
CA ILE A 281 -4.82 -4.28 -2.97
C ILE A 281 -3.71 -5.25 -3.37
N GLU A 282 -2.87 -5.66 -2.43
CA GLU A 282 -1.98 -6.80 -2.60
C GLU A 282 -2.72 -8.09 -2.26
N ILE A 283 -2.68 -9.03 -3.20
CA ILE A 283 -3.53 -10.23 -3.17
C ILE A 283 -3.07 -11.21 -2.09
N LEU A 284 -1.76 -11.33 -1.87
CA LEU A 284 -1.19 -12.22 -0.88
C LEU A 284 0.30 -11.95 -0.66
N ASN A 285 0.68 -11.59 0.57
CA ASN A 285 2.07 -11.42 0.99
C ASN A 285 2.84 -12.76 1.01
N GLU A 286 4.08 -12.78 0.49
CA GLU A 286 5.05 -13.88 0.67
C GLU A 286 4.53 -15.33 0.59
N PRO A 287 3.77 -15.75 -0.43
CA PRO A 287 3.36 -17.15 -0.56
C PRO A 287 4.56 -18.07 -0.89
N LYS A 288 4.80 -19.11 -0.09
CA LYS A 288 5.84 -20.13 -0.34
C LYS A 288 5.52 -20.98 -1.57
N ALA A 289 4.28 -21.42 -1.67
CA ALA A 289 3.78 -22.12 -2.84
C ALA A 289 3.15 -21.11 -3.81
N VAL A 290 3.50 -21.20 -5.08
CA VAL A 290 3.10 -20.23 -6.11
C VAL A 290 2.25 -20.93 -7.18
N PRO A 291 1.01 -21.36 -6.88
CA PRO A 291 0.09 -21.96 -7.86
C PRO A 291 -0.69 -20.90 -8.64
N ASP A 292 -1.22 -21.28 -9.80
CA ASP A 292 -1.83 -20.32 -10.74
C ASP A 292 -3.24 -19.84 -10.35
N SER A 293 -3.73 -20.26 -9.18
CA SER A 293 -4.91 -19.69 -8.50
C SER A 293 -4.83 -18.17 -8.34
N ARG A 294 -3.63 -17.55 -8.36
CA ARG A 294 -3.48 -16.08 -8.42
C ARG A 294 -4.20 -15.45 -9.63
N ILE A 295 -4.31 -16.17 -10.75
CA ILE A 295 -5.08 -15.72 -11.93
C ILE A 295 -6.58 -15.76 -11.62
N SER A 296 -7.05 -16.79 -10.92
CA SER A 296 -8.43 -16.88 -10.42
C SER A 296 -8.75 -15.78 -9.40
N ALA A 297 -7.82 -15.47 -8.49
CA ALA A 297 -7.93 -14.36 -7.55
C ALA A 297 -8.10 -13.02 -8.28
N ILE A 298 -7.18 -12.68 -9.19
CA ILE A 298 -7.29 -11.44 -9.99
C ILE A 298 -8.63 -11.40 -10.74
N ASN A 299 -8.98 -12.45 -11.48
CA ASN A 299 -10.21 -12.48 -12.28
C ASN A 299 -11.48 -12.37 -11.40
N THR A 300 -11.47 -12.97 -10.21
CA THR A 300 -12.58 -12.86 -9.25
C THR A 300 -12.70 -11.44 -8.71
N MET A 301 -11.59 -10.83 -8.27
CA MET A 301 -11.59 -9.44 -7.79
C MET A 301 -12.07 -8.47 -8.87
N ARG A 302 -11.59 -8.61 -10.11
CA ARG A 302 -12.02 -7.83 -11.29
C ARG A 302 -13.52 -7.89 -11.56
N ASN A 303 -14.18 -8.98 -11.16
CA ASN A 303 -15.61 -9.19 -11.36
C ASN A 303 -16.50 -8.73 -10.18
N VAL A 304 -15.92 -8.19 -9.08
CA VAL A 304 -16.68 -7.74 -7.90
C VAL A 304 -17.51 -6.49 -8.17
N SER A 305 -17.00 -5.55 -8.97
CA SER A 305 -17.69 -4.30 -9.33
C SER A 305 -17.04 -3.64 -10.56
N GLU A 306 -17.69 -2.62 -11.13
CA GLU A 306 -17.10 -1.87 -12.26
C GLU A 306 -15.77 -1.19 -11.86
N ALA A 307 -15.73 -0.56 -10.68
CA ALA A 307 -14.52 0.08 -10.15
C ALA A 307 -13.37 -0.92 -9.93
N ALA A 308 -13.69 -2.17 -9.57
CA ALA A 308 -12.70 -3.23 -9.38
C ALA A 308 -11.97 -3.62 -10.68
N LYS A 309 -12.49 -3.29 -11.86
CA LYS A 309 -11.80 -3.49 -13.14
C LYS A 309 -10.59 -2.55 -13.32
N SER A 310 -10.59 -1.40 -12.63
CA SER A 310 -9.53 -0.37 -12.68
C SER A 310 -8.61 -0.33 -11.46
N LEU A 311 -9.02 -0.90 -10.32
CA LEU A 311 -8.24 -0.94 -9.09
C LEU A 311 -6.85 -1.61 -9.32
N PRO A 312 -5.71 -0.99 -8.94
CA PRO A 312 -4.42 -1.66 -9.07
C PRO A 312 -4.35 -2.88 -8.14
N LEU A 313 -3.92 -4.02 -8.66
CA LEU A 313 -3.74 -5.25 -7.89
C LEU A 313 -2.26 -5.62 -7.84
N TYR A 314 -1.74 -5.82 -6.64
CA TYR A 314 -0.35 -6.16 -6.39
C TYR A 314 -0.23 -7.68 -6.15
N ILE A 315 0.82 -8.30 -6.68
CA ILE A 315 1.16 -9.70 -6.42
C ILE A 315 2.61 -9.81 -5.97
N HIS A 316 2.86 -10.44 -4.83
CA HIS A 316 4.22 -10.79 -4.42
C HIS A 316 4.84 -11.80 -5.40
N ASP A 317 6.14 -11.68 -5.69
CA ASP A 317 6.85 -12.53 -6.65
C ASP A 317 6.99 -14.01 -6.26
N GLY A 318 6.59 -14.36 -5.03
CA GLY A 318 6.70 -15.71 -4.49
C GLY A 318 8.15 -16.17 -4.32
N PHE A 319 9.05 -15.21 -4.10
CA PHE A 319 10.51 -15.35 -4.08
C PHE A 319 11.15 -15.70 -5.44
N ASP A 320 10.39 -15.61 -6.54
CA ASP A 320 10.88 -15.76 -7.92
C ASP A 320 10.37 -14.63 -8.85
N LEU A 321 11.07 -13.50 -8.75
CA LEU A 321 10.92 -12.33 -9.62
C LEU A 321 10.88 -12.67 -11.12
N ASN A 322 11.66 -13.67 -11.57
CA ASN A 322 11.76 -14.00 -12.99
C ASN A 322 10.51 -14.73 -13.49
N ARG A 323 9.94 -15.62 -12.67
CA ARG A 323 8.76 -16.41 -13.00
C ARG A 323 7.50 -15.56 -13.16
N LEU A 324 7.22 -14.63 -12.25
CA LEU A 324 5.99 -13.81 -12.31
C LEU A 324 6.10 -12.59 -13.23
N ASN A 325 7.29 -12.12 -13.59
CA ASN A 325 7.49 -11.02 -14.53
C ASN A 325 6.78 -11.26 -15.88
N LYS A 326 6.90 -12.46 -16.46
CA LYS A 326 6.20 -12.83 -17.72
C LYS A 326 4.67 -12.75 -17.60
N LEU A 327 4.12 -13.08 -16.42
CA LEU A 327 2.69 -12.95 -16.14
C LEU A 327 2.27 -11.48 -16.14
N VAL A 328 2.95 -10.60 -15.40
CA VAL A 328 2.59 -9.17 -15.36
C VAL A 328 2.80 -8.48 -16.72
N ALA A 329 3.87 -8.83 -17.43
CA ALA A 329 4.15 -8.35 -18.78
C ALA A 329 3.02 -8.68 -19.78
N SER A 330 2.51 -9.91 -19.76
CA SER A 330 1.42 -10.35 -20.67
C SER A 330 0.03 -9.81 -20.33
N ARG A 331 -0.20 -9.32 -19.11
CA ARG A 331 -1.49 -8.74 -18.70
C ARG A 331 -1.68 -7.31 -19.23
N LYS A 332 -2.95 -6.97 -19.50
CA LYS A 332 -3.41 -5.63 -19.97
C LYS A 332 -4.08 -4.80 -18.87
N ASP A 333 -4.62 -5.45 -17.83
CA ASP A 333 -5.19 -4.77 -16.67
C ASP A 333 -4.10 -4.33 -15.68
N PHE A 334 -4.46 -3.47 -14.72
CA PHE A 334 -3.50 -2.87 -13.79
C PHE A 334 -3.08 -3.88 -12.71
N VAL A 335 -2.07 -4.67 -13.03
CA VAL A 335 -1.34 -5.54 -12.09
C VAL A 335 0.09 -5.02 -11.89
N VAL A 336 0.57 -5.09 -10.66
CA VAL A 336 1.94 -4.70 -10.24
C VAL A 336 2.59 -5.89 -9.55
N LEU A 337 3.87 -6.13 -9.84
CA LEU A 337 4.68 -7.12 -9.15
C LEU A 337 5.33 -6.49 -7.91
N ASP A 338 5.34 -7.20 -6.80
CA ASP A 338 6.09 -6.87 -5.59
C ASP A 338 7.25 -7.86 -5.41
N THR A 339 8.40 -7.40 -4.93
CA THR A 339 9.59 -8.22 -4.66
C THR A 339 10.29 -7.76 -3.39
N HIS A 340 10.41 -8.65 -2.40
CA HIS A 340 11.05 -8.33 -1.14
C HIS A 340 12.57 -8.48 -1.25
N THR A 341 13.33 -7.48 -0.79
CA THR A 341 14.79 -7.44 -0.95
C THR A 341 15.48 -7.17 0.39
N TYR A 342 16.03 -8.24 0.96
CA TYR A 342 16.77 -8.24 2.22
C TYR A 342 18.15 -8.91 2.06
N PHE A 343 19.14 -8.42 2.80
CA PHE A 343 20.53 -8.90 2.79
C PHE A 343 21.00 -9.28 4.21
N VAL A 344 20.17 -10.02 4.94
CA VAL A 344 20.41 -10.40 6.35
C VAL A 344 20.01 -11.84 6.72
N PHE A 345 19.22 -12.53 5.87
CA PHE A 345 18.55 -13.78 6.24
C PHE A 345 19.25 -15.04 5.70
N LYS A 346 20.06 -14.92 4.64
CA LYS A 346 20.77 -16.08 4.04
C LYS A 346 22.13 -16.27 4.71
N LYS A 347 22.66 -17.50 4.67
CA LYS A 347 24.02 -17.77 5.16
C LYS A 347 25.09 -16.95 4.43
N SER A 348 24.91 -16.73 3.13
CA SER A 348 25.73 -15.82 2.30
C SER A 348 25.76 -14.38 2.80
N ASP A 349 24.67 -13.94 3.44
CA ASP A 349 24.51 -12.56 3.88
C ASP A 349 25.34 -12.28 5.13
N GLN A 350 25.82 -13.31 5.83
CA GLN A 350 26.72 -13.24 6.98
C GLN A 350 28.20 -13.23 6.56
N THR A 351 28.53 -13.73 5.36
CA THR A 351 29.92 -14.00 4.96
C THR A 351 30.62 -12.85 4.25
N ILE A 352 29.88 -11.92 3.63
CA ILE A 352 30.45 -10.73 2.97
C ILE A 352 30.18 -9.46 3.78
N SER A 353 31.00 -8.42 3.60
CA SER A 353 30.90 -7.17 4.34
C SER A 353 29.71 -6.30 3.90
N VAL A 354 29.32 -5.32 4.72
CA VAL A 354 28.25 -4.35 4.40
C VAL A 354 28.66 -3.49 3.19
N THR A 355 29.95 -3.18 3.07
CA THR A 355 30.57 -2.51 1.94
C THR A 355 30.49 -3.37 0.67
N GLU A 356 30.62 -4.70 0.76
CA GLU A 356 30.48 -5.60 -0.39
C GLU A 356 29.00 -5.77 -0.82
N HIS A 357 28.08 -5.92 0.14
CA HIS A 357 26.64 -5.80 -0.12
C HIS A 357 26.32 -4.49 -0.84
N THR A 358 26.92 -3.37 -0.41
CA THR A 358 26.75 -2.04 -1.02
C THR A 358 27.25 -1.97 -2.48
N LYS A 359 28.26 -2.77 -2.88
CA LYS A 359 28.67 -2.90 -4.29
C LYS A 359 27.62 -3.69 -5.07
N ASN A 360 27.23 -4.87 -4.58
CA ASN A 360 26.24 -5.75 -5.22
C ASN A 360 24.87 -5.07 -5.42
N ILE A 361 24.44 -4.25 -4.46
CA ILE A 361 23.23 -3.41 -4.56
C ILE A 361 23.29 -2.43 -5.74
N LYS A 362 24.47 -1.89 -6.05
CA LYS A 362 24.68 -0.93 -7.16
C LYS A 362 24.89 -1.62 -8.51
N SER A 363 25.24 -2.91 -8.53
CA SER A 363 25.53 -3.69 -9.74
C SER A 363 24.47 -4.77 -9.97
N SER A 364 24.68 -5.99 -9.47
CA SER A 364 23.87 -7.18 -9.79
C SER A 364 22.40 -7.03 -9.39
N VAL A 365 22.11 -6.40 -8.26
CA VAL A 365 20.73 -6.14 -7.80
C VAL A 365 20.06 -5.08 -8.68
N LEU A 366 20.76 -4.00 -9.03
CA LEU A 366 20.24 -2.96 -9.91
C LEU A 366 19.92 -3.52 -11.30
N THR A 367 20.82 -4.32 -11.87
CA THR A 367 20.61 -4.99 -13.16
C THR A 367 19.42 -5.96 -13.10
N ARG A 368 19.33 -6.81 -12.05
CA ARG A 368 18.21 -7.74 -11.85
C ARG A 368 16.86 -7.01 -11.80
N LEU A 369 16.75 -5.99 -10.95
CA LEU A 369 15.49 -5.27 -10.76
C LEU A 369 15.12 -4.43 -11.98
N THR A 370 16.08 -3.79 -12.64
CA THR A 370 15.81 -2.97 -13.84
C THR A 370 15.38 -3.85 -15.03
N GLY A 371 16.11 -4.94 -15.31
CA GLY A 371 15.76 -5.88 -16.37
C GLY A 371 14.45 -6.63 -16.10
N ALA A 372 14.05 -6.80 -14.83
CA ALA A 372 12.73 -7.29 -14.47
C ALA A 372 11.64 -6.23 -14.70
N ALA A 373 11.86 -4.98 -14.27
CA ALA A 373 10.90 -3.89 -14.43
C ALA A 373 10.60 -3.58 -15.90
N GLU A 374 11.61 -3.58 -16.76
CA GLU A 374 11.47 -3.16 -18.16
C GLU A 374 10.60 -4.11 -19.01
N GLN A 375 10.60 -5.41 -18.71
CA GLN A 375 9.71 -6.40 -19.34
C GLN A 375 8.23 -6.15 -19.01
N GLN A 376 7.92 -5.61 -17.83
CA GLN A 376 6.56 -5.41 -17.32
C GLN A 376 6.13 -3.93 -17.28
N ARG A 377 6.63 -3.10 -18.21
CA ARG A 377 6.29 -1.67 -18.34
C ARG A 377 6.61 -0.84 -17.08
N ARG A 378 7.58 -1.29 -16.29
CA ARG A 378 7.97 -0.79 -14.96
C ARG A 378 6.93 -0.96 -13.86
N ASN A 379 5.95 -1.84 -14.02
CA ASN A 379 5.01 -2.27 -12.98
C ASN A 379 5.67 -3.20 -11.92
N LEU A 380 6.79 -2.78 -11.33
CA LEU A 380 7.51 -3.49 -10.26
C LEU A 380 7.75 -2.55 -9.08
N ILE A 381 7.42 -2.97 -7.86
CA ILE A 381 7.87 -2.30 -6.62
C ILE A 381 8.73 -3.24 -5.77
N VAL A 382 9.58 -2.66 -4.92
CA VAL A 382 10.32 -3.36 -3.86
C VAL A 382 9.61 -3.11 -2.53
N GLY A 383 8.42 -3.70 -2.35
CA GLY A 383 7.48 -3.45 -1.25
C GLY A 383 7.91 -3.94 0.13
N GLU A 384 9.10 -4.55 0.22
CA GLU A 384 9.86 -4.66 1.46
C GLU A 384 11.38 -4.57 1.25
N TRP A 385 12.03 -3.76 2.08
CA TRP A 385 13.47 -3.70 2.30
C TRP A 385 13.75 -2.96 3.62
N SER A 386 14.98 -3.04 4.15
CA SER A 386 15.37 -2.30 5.37
C SER A 386 16.84 -1.87 5.37
N CYS A 387 17.22 -1.00 6.31
CA CYS A 387 18.63 -0.64 6.55
C CYS A 387 19.37 -1.71 7.37
N ALA A 388 18.76 -2.84 7.71
CA ALA A 388 19.36 -3.86 8.57
C ALA A 388 20.60 -4.50 7.92
N THR A 389 21.59 -4.82 8.74
CA THR A 389 22.84 -5.49 8.35
C THR A 389 23.01 -6.76 9.18
N SER A 390 23.59 -7.79 8.60
CA SER A 390 23.81 -9.06 9.31
C SER A 390 24.92 -8.90 10.37
N PRO A 391 24.88 -9.61 11.51
CA PRO A 391 25.96 -9.57 12.50
C PRO A 391 27.31 -10.02 11.93
N GLY A 392 27.31 -10.95 10.95
CA GLY A 392 28.50 -11.39 10.23
C GLY A 392 29.09 -10.31 9.33
N SER A 393 28.27 -9.60 8.54
CA SER A 393 28.72 -8.45 7.74
C SER A 393 29.19 -7.30 8.61
N ALA A 394 28.47 -7.01 9.70
CA ALA A 394 28.75 -5.85 10.55
C ALA A 394 30.11 -5.95 11.25
N LYS A 395 30.54 -7.16 11.63
CA LYS A 395 31.87 -7.43 12.22
C LYS A 395 33.04 -7.24 11.24
N GLN A 396 32.78 -7.11 9.94
CA GLN A 396 33.81 -6.87 8.92
C GLN A 396 34.05 -5.38 8.63
N GLU A 397 33.26 -4.48 9.21
CA GLU A 397 33.36 -3.03 8.97
C GLU A 397 34.11 -2.31 10.11
N THR A 398 35.18 -1.60 9.76
CA THR A 398 35.88 -0.69 10.70
C THR A 398 35.03 0.53 11.08
N ASN A 399 34.06 0.90 10.24
CA ASN A 399 33.07 1.96 10.49
C ASN A 399 31.68 1.49 10.07
N ILE A 400 31.05 0.65 10.91
CA ILE A 400 29.71 0.11 10.66
C ILE A 400 28.64 1.20 10.47
N VAL A 401 28.73 2.34 11.14
CA VAL A 401 27.76 3.45 10.99
C VAL A 401 27.86 4.08 9.60
N GLY A 402 29.08 4.32 9.11
CA GLY A 402 29.33 4.80 7.74
C GLY A 402 28.91 3.78 6.69
N ALA A 403 29.26 2.50 6.90
CA ALA A 403 28.92 1.41 5.99
C ALA A 403 27.40 1.19 5.89
N GLN A 404 26.67 1.15 7.02
CA GLN A 404 25.21 1.02 7.03
C GLN A 404 24.52 2.22 6.35
N LYS A 405 25.02 3.44 6.53
CA LYS A 405 24.52 4.63 5.82
C LYS A 405 24.76 4.54 4.31
N ALA A 406 25.93 4.09 3.88
CA ALA A 406 26.25 3.90 2.47
C ALA A 406 25.40 2.79 1.82
N TYR A 407 25.22 1.68 2.53
CA TYR A 407 24.35 0.54 2.18
C TYR A 407 22.89 0.96 2.01
N CYS A 408 22.31 1.61 3.02
CA CYS A 408 20.90 2.01 2.97
C CYS A 408 20.65 3.13 1.93
N SER A 409 21.62 4.05 1.76
CA SER A 409 21.60 5.05 0.68
C SER A 409 21.74 4.42 -0.72
N ALA A 410 22.44 3.29 -0.85
CA ALA A 410 22.55 2.56 -2.10
C ALA A 410 21.24 1.84 -2.44
N GLN A 411 20.64 1.14 -1.47
CA GLN A 411 19.33 0.50 -1.63
C GLN A 411 18.25 1.49 -2.09
N LEU A 412 18.10 2.61 -1.37
CA LEU A 412 17.17 3.68 -1.71
C LEU A 412 17.31 4.14 -3.17
N LYS A 413 18.56 4.40 -3.61
CA LYS A 413 18.85 4.84 -4.98
C LYS A 413 18.59 3.75 -6.02
N THR A 414 18.96 2.50 -5.72
CA THR A 414 18.75 1.34 -6.59
C THR A 414 17.25 1.10 -6.82
N PHE A 415 16.45 1.05 -5.76
CA PHE A 415 15.02 0.73 -5.88
C PHE A 415 14.22 1.87 -6.52
N THR A 416 14.54 3.13 -6.20
CA THR A 416 13.96 4.33 -6.86
C THR A 416 14.29 4.39 -8.36
N LYS A 417 15.43 3.84 -8.80
CA LYS A 417 15.82 3.80 -10.23
C LYS A 417 15.22 2.62 -11.00
N ALA A 418 15.09 1.47 -10.35
CA ALA A 418 14.74 0.22 -11.01
C ALA A 418 13.24 0.08 -11.30
N GLY A 419 12.40 0.26 -10.28
CA GLY A 419 10.96 -0.01 -10.36
C GLY A 419 10.08 1.24 -10.51
N ALA A 420 8.78 1.05 -10.33
CA ALA A 420 7.84 2.09 -9.94
C ALA A 420 7.94 2.44 -8.44
N GLY A 421 8.78 1.75 -7.65
CA GLY A 421 8.98 2.14 -6.26
C GLY A 421 9.55 1.13 -5.26
N TRP A 422 9.45 1.48 -3.97
CA TRP A 422 9.95 0.73 -2.80
C TRP A 422 9.11 0.92 -1.53
N ALA A 423 9.14 0.00 -0.56
CA ALA A 423 8.61 0.23 0.79
C ALA A 423 9.55 -0.23 1.90
N PHE A 424 9.83 0.66 2.84
CA PHE A 424 10.70 0.36 3.97
C PHE A 424 9.95 -0.40 5.05
N TRP A 425 10.47 -1.57 5.42
CA TRP A 425 10.05 -2.37 6.57
C TRP A 425 10.88 -1.98 7.81
N ALA A 426 10.28 -1.37 8.84
CA ALA A 426 8.92 -0.82 8.89
C ALA A 426 8.90 0.55 9.58
N TYR A 427 7.75 1.21 9.59
CA TYR A 427 7.62 2.58 10.09
C TYR A 427 8.10 2.76 11.54
N LYS A 428 7.59 1.91 12.44
CA LYS A 428 7.78 2.02 13.89
C LYS A 428 7.68 0.65 14.56
N LYS A 429 8.48 0.47 15.60
CA LYS A 429 8.47 -0.67 16.54
C LYS A 429 8.71 -0.18 17.97
N GLU A 430 8.54 -1.05 18.96
CA GLU A 430 9.11 -0.85 20.29
C GLU A 430 10.64 -0.73 20.19
N ASN A 431 11.24 0.11 21.05
CA ASN A 431 12.66 0.44 21.00
C ASN A 431 13.11 0.88 19.59
N CYS A 432 12.33 1.76 18.95
CA CYS A 432 12.61 2.28 17.61
C CYS A 432 13.92 3.07 17.56
N ASP A 433 14.13 4.00 18.51
CA ASP A 433 15.15 5.05 18.40
C ASP A 433 16.60 4.56 18.54
N SER A 434 16.80 3.27 18.87
CA SER A 434 18.08 2.57 18.89
C SER A 434 18.32 1.66 17.68
N ASP A 435 17.32 1.49 16.79
CA ASP A 435 17.38 0.59 15.65
C ASP A 435 17.05 1.32 14.33
N PRO A 436 18.05 2.01 13.72
CA PRO A 436 17.93 2.57 12.38
C PRO A 436 18.02 1.49 11.28
N GLY A 437 18.13 0.21 11.63
CA GLY A 437 18.10 -0.92 10.70
C GLY A 437 16.66 -1.25 10.29
N TRP A 438 15.79 -1.45 11.28
CA TRP A 438 14.39 -1.87 11.09
C TRP A 438 13.35 -0.81 11.43
N CYS A 439 13.70 0.28 12.12
CA CYS A 439 12.76 1.39 12.36
C CYS A 439 13.02 2.57 11.43
N PHE A 440 12.12 2.80 10.47
CA PHE A 440 12.21 3.94 9.53
C PHE A 440 12.33 5.29 10.27
N LYS A 441 11.52 5.51 11.31
CA LYS A 441 11.55 6.75 12.10
C LYS A 441 12.92 7.00 12.76
N SER A 442 13.70 5.96 13.07
CA SER A 442 15.09 6.08 13.54
C SER A 442 16.12 6.12 12.40
N ALA A 443 15.78 5.61 11.22
CA ALA A 443 16.63 5.63 10.03
C ALA A 443 16.68 7.02 9.37
N VAL A 444 15.54 7.73 9.31
CA VAL A 444 15.40 9.08 8.75
C VAL A 444 16.39 10.05 9.40
N GLY A 445 17.15 10.77 8.56
CA GLY A 445 18.23 11.68 8.98
C GLY A 445 19.52 11.01 9.49
N ARG A 446 19.48 9.72 9.88
CA ARG A 446 20.66 8.95 10.35
C ARG A 446 21.30 8.16 9.20
N THR A 447 20.65 7.07 8.79
CA THR A 447 21.06 6.16 7.70
C THR A 447 20.36 6.49 6.38
N LEU A 448 19.16 7.05 6.45
CA LEU A 448 18.37 7.59 5.33
C LEU A 448 18.45 9.13 5.27
N PRO A 449 18.01 9.76 4.17
CA PRO A 449 17.75 11.20 4.11
C PRO A 449 16.77 11.68 5.20
N SER A 450 16.77 13.00 5.45
CA SER A 450 15.77 13.68 6.29
C SER A 450 14.52 14.12 5.51
N SER A 451 14.54 14.01 4.18
CA SER A 451 13.48 14.39 3.25
C SER A 451 13.46 13.44 2.06
N PHE A 452 12.27 13.14 1.57
CA PHE A 452 11.98 12.26 0.42
C PHE A 452 11.20 13.01 -0.66
N PHE A 453 11.09 14.34 -0.56
CA PHE A 453 10.49 15.15 -1.62
C PHE A 453 11.30 15.03 -2.92
N SER A 454 10.56 14.92 -4.02
CA SER A 454 11.05 14.74 -5.39
C SER A 454 11.84 15.93 -5.95
N TYR A 455 11.64 17.10 -5.35
CA TYR A 455 12.15 18.40 -5.80
C TYR A 455 12.70 19.14 -4.57
N ASP A 456 13.64 20.05 -4.83
CA ASP A 456 14.65 20.57 -3.88
C ASP A 456 15.62 19.46 -3.41
N SER A 457 16.92 19.49 -3.75
CA SER A 457 17.78 20.68 -3.78
C SER A 457 18.62 20.83 -5.05
N ALA A 458 18.12 21.60 -6.03
CA ALA A 458 18.98 22.23 -7.03
C ALA A 458 19.43 23.60 -6.48
N GLY A 459 20.75 23.81 -6.34
CA GLY A 459 21.30 25.15 -6.08
C GLY A 459 21.24 25.66 -4.63
N SER A 460 21.87 24.96 -3.68
CA SER A 460 22.46 25.61 -2.50
C SER A 460 23.98 25.56 -2.56
N SER A 461 24.55 26.07 -3.66
CA SER A 461 25.98 26.24 -3.83
C SER A 461 26.49 27.37 -2.95
N THR A 462 26.79 27.06 -1.68
CA THR A 462 27.51 27.97 -0.78
C THR A 462 28.98 28.06 -1.22
N SER A 463 29.24 28.88 -2.25
CA SER A 463 30.58 29.24 -2.68
C SER A 463 31.27 30.05 -1.59
N SER A 464 32.18 29.43 -0.86
CA SER A 464 32.99 30.08 0.18
C SER A 464 34.06 30.96 -0.46
N SER A 465 33.79 32.26 -0.59
CA SER A 465 34.76 33.29 -0.98
C SER A 465 34.81 34.39 0.07
N SER A 466 35.93 34.50 0.77
CA SER A 466 36.15 35.45 1.86
C SER A 466 36.72 36.79 1.38
N SER A 467 36.19 37.92 1.85
CA SER A 467 36.99 39.06 2.38
C SER A 467 36.15 40.29 2.81
N ALA A 468 36.70 41.02 3.79
CA ALA A 468 36.55 42.46 4.09
C ALA A 468 35.19 43.11 4.43
N GLY A 469 35.20 43.93 5.50
CA GLY A 469 34.36 45.14 5.61
C GLY A 469 33.23 45.13 6.65
N PRO A 470 33.41 45.71 7.86
CA PRO A 470 32.31 45.98 8.79
C PRO A 470 31.72 47.39 8.57
N SER A 471 30.39 47.52 8.55
CA SER A 471 29.70 48.80 8.72
C SER A 471 28.41 48.63 9.52
N LYS A 472 28.01 49.68 10.26
CA LYS A 472 26.90 49.65 11.23
C LYS A 472 25.73 50.52 10.74
N THR A 473 24.52 49.96 10.67
CA THR A 473 23.27 50.67 11.02
C THR A 473 22.10 49.66 11.18
N PRO A 474 21.07 49.94 12.00
CA PRO A 474 20.10 48.89 12.41
C PRO A 474 18.63 49.18 12.06
N ILE A 475 17.77 48.20 12.37
CA ILE A 475 16.29 48.26 12.48
C ILE A 475 15.47 48.34 11.17
N THR A 476 14.91 47.19 10.77
CA THR A 476 13.44 47.07 10.59
C THR A 476 12.99 45.60 10.71
N LYS A 477 12.44 45.21 11.88
CA LYS A 477 11.77 43.91 12.08
C LYS A 477 10.25 44.09 12.02
N GLN A 478 9.61 43.57 10.97
CA GLN A 478 8.23 43.01 10.92
C GLN A 478 7.61 43.18 9.50
N ARG A 479 7.46 42.08 8.74
CA ARG A 479 6.33 41.81 7.79
C ARG A 479 6.45 40.53 6.93
N ARG A 480 7.51 39.71 7.05
CA ARG A 480 7.75 38.54 6.14
C ARG A 480 7.37 37.13 6.63
N SER A 481 7.04 36.91 7.91
CA SER A 481 6.78 35.54 8.42
C SER A 481 5.38 34.98 8.09
N ARG A 482 4.32 35.79 8.06
CA ARG A 482 2.94 35.30 7.91
C ARG A 482 2.56 34.88 6.49
N HIS A 483 3.16 35.45 5.44
CA HIS A 483 2.72 35.16 4.06
C HIS A 483 3.19 33.80 3.53
N HIS A 484 4.44 33.40 3.79
CA HIS A 484 4.97 32.10 3.31
C HIS A 484 4.29 30.88 3.95
N LEU A 485 3.81 31.00 5.20
CA LEU A 485 3.08 29.93 5.87
C LEU A 485 1.70 29.65 5.24
N ASN A 486 0.98 30.70 4.81
CA ASN A 486 -0.32 30.51 4.15
C ASN A 486 -0.17 29.94 2.73
N ILE A 487 0.86 30.37 1.96
CA ILE A 487 1.11 29.84 0.61
C ILE A 487 1.44 28.35 0.65
N ARG A 488 2.23 27.88 1.64
CA ARG A 488 2.51 26.44 1.82
C ARG A 488 1.29 25.62 2.27
N ARG A 489 0.31 26.21 2.97
CA ARG A 489 -0.93 25.50 3.34
C ARG A 489 -1.92 25.37 2.18
N ALA A 490 -1.99 26.34 1.27
CA ALA A 490 -2.94 26.33 0.16
C ALA A 490 -2.76 25.13 -0.79
N ASN A 491 -1.51 24.77 -1.13
CA ASN A 491 -1.24 23.71 -2.12
C ASN A 491 -1.49 22.28 -1.59
N ASN A 492 -1.67 22.07 -0.29
CA ASN A 492 -1.86 20.72 0.28
C ASN A 492 -3.30 20.20 0.13
N SER A 493 -4.25 20.98 -0.38
CA SER A 493 -5.68 20.62 -0.36
C SER A 493 -6.16 19.72 -1.51
N LYS A 494 -5.30 19.30 -2.45
CA LYS A 494 -5.71 18.50 -3.63
C LYS A 494 -4.72 17.44 -4.14
N GLY A 495 -3.54 17.28 -3.52
CA GLY A 495 -2.36 16.63 -4.13
C GLY A 495 -2.58 15.31 -4.87
N TYR A 496 -3.35 14.36 -4.32
CA TYR A 496 -3.62 13.08 -5.00
C TYR A 496 -4.63 13.22 -6.16
N THR A 497 -5.73 13.94 -5.95
CA THR A 497 -6.76 14.13 -6.99
C THR A 497 -6.23 14.93 -8.16
N ASP A 498 -5.51 16.02 -7.92
CA ASP A 498 -4.86 16.81 -8.96
C ASP A 498 -3.67 16.07 -9.57
N GLY A 499 -2.95 15.23 -8.82
CA GLY A 499 -1.89 14.37 -9.36
C GLY A 499 -2.44 13.31 -10.33
N LEU A 500 -3.52 12.63 -9.94
CA LEU A 500 -4.22 11.64 -10.77
C LEU A 500 -4.96 12.29 -11.95
N GLN A 501 -5.50 13.49 -11.79
CA GLN A 501 -6.15 14.22 -12.88
C GLN A 501 -5.10 14.76 -13.87
N ALA A 502 -4.05 15.41 -13.39
CA ALA A 502 -2.92 15.81 -14.24
C ALA A 502 -2.29 14.60 -14.95
N ALA A 503 -2.28 13.40 -14.35
CA ALA A 503 -1.85 12.19 -15.04
C ALA A 503 -2.74 11.84 -16.24
N LYS A 504 -4.08 11.94 -16.09
CA LYS A 504 -5.05 11.73 -17.19
C LYS A 504 -4.92 12.83 -18.25
N ASP A 505 -4.73 14.08 -17.84
CA ASP A 505 -4.60 15.23 -18.75
C ASP A 505 -3.28 15.19 -19.53
N PHE A 506 -2.16 14.87 -18.86
CA PHE A 506 -0.87 14.65 -19.51
C PHE A 506 -0.85 13.39 -20.37
N ALA A 507 -1.58 12.33 -19.99
CA ALA A 507 -1.82 11.19 -20.87
C ALA A 507 -2.52 11.63 -22.17
N ALA A 508 -3.55 12.50 -22.09
CA ALA A 508 -4.35 12.93 -23.24
C ALA A 508 -3.56 13.66 -24.33
N VAL A 509 -2.43 14.27 -23.98
CA VAL A 509 -1.49 14.92 -24.93
C VAL A 509 -0.21 14.09 -25.18
N GLY A 510 -0.20 12.80 -24.81
CA GLY A 510 0.92 11.88 -25.04
C GLY A 510 2.16 12.13 -24.18
N LYS A 511 2.02 12.83 -23.04
CA LYS A 511 3.13 13.30 -22.18
C LYS A 511 2.98 12.85 -20.71
N SER A 512 2.42 11.66 -20.46
CA SER A 512 2.12 11.08 -19.14
C SER A 512 3.23 11.34 -18.10
N LYS A 513 2.90 12.10 -17.05
CA LYS A 513 3.81 12.43 -15.94
C LYS A 513 3.66 11.53 -14.71
N LEU A 514 2.96 10.41 -14.83
CA LEU A 514 3.07 9.26 -13.91
C LEU A 514 3.87 8.09 -14.52
N GLY A 515 4.47 8.28 -15.70
CA GLY A 515 5.52 7.42 -16.27
C GLY A 515 5.17 5.98 -16.60
N PHE A 516 3.96 5.51 -16.27
CA PHE A 516 3.30 4.49 -17.05
C PHE A 516 3.23 4.99 -18.50
N SER A 517 3.84 4.23 -19.41
CA SER A 517 4.01 4.54 -20.82
C SER A 517 3.39 3.45 -21.71
N GLY A 518 3.36 3.69 -23.02
CA GLY A 518 2.80 2.74 -23.98
C GLY A 518 1.29 2.51 -23.80
N GLN A 519 0.86 1.25 -23.85
CA GLN A 519 -0.56 0.88 -23.94
C GLN A 519 -1.41 1.36 -22.75
N PHE A 520 -0.83 1.48 -21.54
CA PHE A 520 -1.56 2.00 -20.38
C PHE A 520 -2.09 3.43 -20.60
N ILE A 521 -1.37 4.25 -21.37
CA ILE A 521 -1.86 5.57 -21.80
C ILE A 521 -3.07 5.35 -22.72
N GLN A 522 -2.89 4.59 -23.81
CA GLN A 522 -3.91 4.37 -24.85
C GLN A 522 -5.23 3.81 -24.29
N ASP A 523 -5.17 2.81 -23.41
CA ASP A 523 -6.36 2.16 -22.83
C ASP A 523 -7.15 3.07 -21.87
N ASN A 524 -6.49 4.06 -21.26
CA ASN A 524 -7.16 5.09 -20.46
C ASN A 524 -7.72 6.22 -21.33
N LEU A 525 -7.04 6.58 -22.44
CA LEU A 525 -7.55 7.57 -23.41
C LEU A 525 -8.77 7.08 -24.20
N ALA A 526 -8.84 5.77 -24.48
CA ALA A 526 -10.02 5.18 -25.09
C ALA A 526 -11.26 5.34 -24.19
N LYS A 527 -11.09 5.29 -22.86
CA LYS A 527 -12.18 5.38 -21.88
C LYS A 527 -12.65 6.81 -21.61
N THR A 528 -11.74 7.79 -21.56
CA THR A 528 -12.14 9.20 -21.31
C THR A 528 -12.98 9.80 -22.45
N ARG A 529 -12.86 9.31 -23.68
CA ARG A 529 -13.70 9.75 -24.81
C ARG A 529 -15.22 9.54 -24.61
N PHE A 530 -15.63 8.65 -23.72
CA PHE A 530 -17.05 8.42 -23.42
C PHE A 530 -17.67 9.37 -22.39
N PHE A 531 -16.85 10.06 -21.59
CA PHE A 531 -17.33 10.97 -20.52
C PHE A 531 -17.42 12.44 -20.94
N GLY A 532 -17.07 12.79 -22.19
CA GLY A 532 -17.12 14.15 -22.72
C GLY A 532 -18.44 14.57 -23.38
N ARG A 533 -19.56 13.94 -23.02
CA ARG A 533 -20.90 14.19 -23.59
C ARG A 533 -22.05 14.02 -22.57
N PHE A 534 -21.95 14.71 -21.44
CA PHE A 534 -23.09 15.08 -20.58
C PHE A 534 -22.77 16.44 -19.95
#